data_AF-A0A7R9Y3M2-F1
#
_entry.id   AF-A0A7R9Y3M2-F1
#
_cell.length_a   1.000
_cell.length_b   1.000
_cell.length_c   1.000
_cell.angle_alpha   90.00
_cell.angle_beta   90.00
_cell.angle_gamma   90.00
#
_symmetry.space_group_name_H-M   'P 1'
#
loop_
_entity.id
_entity.type
_entity.pdbx_description
1 polymer ?
#
loop_
_entity_poly.entity_id
_entity_poly.type
_entity_poly.pdbx_seq_one_letter_code
_entity_poly.pdbx_strand_id
1 'polypeptide(L)'
;AVALGLGLGLGLVVVLLRARDPGGVELFLLRLYRADERRVLLVLLRIVRVAVVGGGLAGVELAGVVAERTRGVATVELFTPSGGIMRGAPSGQRAAATRVLRDAGVVMREGARVVAVEACAEVERVRACGEAATVTVETSDGATRTEDFDVVAWTVGQRAVTPESWPFPRDSKGRVVTDDTLRVVGRSNVFALGDAAVVASSSSSSNPNDADFASPPPSEALPSTAQVAFQQADYAAWNVWSAMSSRPLLPFKYQHLGDMMTLGKTDAAVALPLNLAVVDGPAAAALRRAAYLYRMPTNEHRAKLAAEWIEQGARAALEEGPEVLRKLGVPLPPGLFPPPPSRE
;
A
#
# COMPACT_ATOMS: atom_id res chain seq x y z
N ALA A 1 -12.26 22.50 -20.88
CA ALA A 1 -10.97 22.79 -21.55
C ALA A 1 -10.06 21.60 -21.40
N VAL A 2 -9.48 21.12 -22.52
CA VAL A 2 -8.49 20.04 -22.58
C VAL A 2 -7.12 20.58 -22.17
N ALA A 3 -6.31 19.77 -21.47
CA ALA A 3 -4.85 19.75 -21.65
C ALA A 3 -4.27 18.40 -21.23
N LEU A 4 -3.50 17.80 -22.16
CA LEU A 4 -2.69 16.59 -22.06
C LEU A 4 -1.41 16.79 -21.23
N GLY A 5 -0.86 15.69 -20.71
CA GLY A 5 0.56 15.53 -20.34
C GLY A 5 0.92 14.05 -20.13
N LEU A 6 1.78 13.51 -21.01
CA LEU A 6 2.24 12.12 -21.10
C LEU A 6 3.41 11.82 -20.13
N GLY A 7 3.37 10.61 -19.53
CA GLY A 7 4.49 9.68 -19.25
C GLY A 7 5.76 10.14 -18.51
N LEU A 8 6.00 9.54 -17.32
CA LEU A 8 7.15 8.69 -16.94
C LEU A 8 7.32 8.66 -15.41
N GLY A 9 7.17 7.46 -14.79
CA GLY A 9 7.67 7.11 -13.45
C GLY A 9 7.03 7.80 -12.23
N LEU A 10 6.45 7.03 -11.30
CA LEU A 10 5.83 7.45 -10.02
C LEU A 10 4.38 7.99 -10.16
N GLY A 11 3.45 7.15 -10.61
CA GLY A 11 2.05 7.52 -10.87
C GLY A 11 1.19 7.71 -9.60
N LEU A 12 0.76 8.96 -9.34
CA LEU A 12 -0.57 9.28 -8.80
C LEU A 12 -0.95 10.75 -9.09
N VAL A 13 -2.06 10.95 -9.80
CA VAL A 13 -2.71 12.22 -10.13
C VAL A 13 -4.21 11.97 -10.39
N VAL A 14 -5.12 12.77 -9.82
CA VAL A 14 -6.57 12.71 -9.96
C VAL A 14 -7.14 14.14 -9.94
N VAL A 15 -8.11 14.37 -10.84
CA VAL A 15 -8.60 15.56 -11.59
C VAL A 15 -10.08 16.04 -11.57
N LEU A 16 -10.51 17.14 -10.93
CA LEU A 16 -11.93 17.55 -10.91
C LEU A 16 -12.37 18.95 -11.27
N LEU A 17 -13.34 19.07 -12.18
CA LEU A 17 -14.12 20.29 -12.42
C LEU A 17 -15.56 20.09 -12.98
N ARG A 18 -16.48 20.86 -12.38
CA ARG A 18 -17.97 20.94 -12.46
C ARG A 18 -18.57 21.47 -13.78
N ALA A 19 -19.83 21.10 -14.09
CA ALA A 19 -20.74 21.84 -14.99
C ALA A 19 -22.22 21.69 -14.56
N ARG A 20 -23.07 22.69 -14.84
CA ARG A 20 -24.45 22.87 -14.31
C ARG A 20 -25.49 22.85 -15.44
N ASP A 21 -26.66 22.25 -15.19
CA ASP A 21 -27.87 22.35 -16.04
C ASP A 21 -29.12 22.67 -15.16
N PRO A 22 -30.16 23.39 -15.63
CA PRO A 22 -31.32 23.84 -14.83
C PRO A 22 -32.31 22.75 -14.40
N GLY A 23 -32.06 21.47 -14.72
CA GLY A 23 -33.03 20.36 -14.58
C GLY A 23 -32.89 19.43 -13.35
N GLY A 24 -32.02 19.71 -12.38
CA GLY A 24 -32.14 19.11 -11.04
C GLY A 24 -31.28 17.88 -10.68
N VAL A 25 -30.07 17.72 -11.24
CA VAL A 25 -29.06 16.77 -10.70
C VAL A 25 -27.69 17.45 -10.66
N GLU A 26 -27.05 17.49 -9.48
CA GLU A 26 -25.72 18.08 -9.28
C GLU A 26 -24.59 17.07 -9.51
N LEU A 27 -23.53 17.50 -10.21
CA LEU A 27 -22.41 16.66 -10.64
C LEU A 27 -21.25 16.67 -9.61
N PHE A 28 -20.74 15.48 -9.27
CA PHE A 28 -19.55 15.31 -8.41
C PHE A 28 -18.31 14.88 -9.17
N LEU A 29 -17.18 15.15 -8.55
CA LEU A 29 -15.87 14.88 -9.08
C LEU A 29 -14.98 14.66 -7.81
N LEU A 30 -14.06 13.67 -7.77
CA LEU A 30 -12.85 13.39 -6.92
C LEU A 30 -11.42 13.78 -7.50
N ARG A 31 -10.55 14.63 -6.85
CA ARG A 31 -9.22 15.18 -7.33
C ARG A 31 -8.09 14.73 -6.35
N LEU A 32 -7.15 13.85 -6.71
CA LEU A 32 -5.96 13.43 -5.94
C LEU A 32 -4.67 13.91 -6.65
N TYR A 33 -4.12 15.08 -6.32
CA TYR A 33 -2.79 15.47 -6.82
C TYR A 33 -1.74 15.45 -5.69
N ARG A 34 -0.49 15.11 -6.05
CA ARG A 34 0.69 15.14 -5.19
C ARG A 34 1.37 16.53 -5.22
N ALA A 35 1.84 16.94 -4.03
CA ALA A 35 2.91 17.91 -3.72
C ALA A 35 2.87 19.31 -4.37
N ASP A 36 1.83 20.09 -4.05
CA ASP A 36 1.91 21.50 -3.61
C ASP A 36 0.47 22.05 -3.64
N GLU A 37 -0.22 21.96 -2.49
CA GLU A 37 -1.28 22.88 -2.01
C GLU A 37 -2.11 23.71 -3.05
N ARG A 38 -3.45 23.77 -3.12
CA ARG A 38 -4.50 23.78 -2.06
C ARG A 38 -5.91 23.51 -2.62
N ARG A 39 -6.69 22.76 -1.82
CA ARG A 39 -8.17 22.74 -1.58
C ARG A 39 -9.14 22.64 -2.77
N VAL A 40 -9.95 21.56 -2.75
CA VAL A 40 -11.26 21.48 -3.42
C VAL A 40 -12.31 21.27 -2.32
N LEU A 41 -13.22 22.24 -2.17
CA LEU A 41 -14.38 22.12 -1.28
C LEU A 41 -15.50 21.45 -2.08
N LEU A 42 -15.81 20.18 -1.77
CA LEU A 42 -16.98 19.48 -2.29
C LEU A 42 -18.13 19.63 -1.29
N VAL A 43 -19.23 20.25 -1.72
CA VAL A 43 -20.51 20.15 -1.02
C VAL A 43 -21.20 18.90 -1.55
N LEU A 44 -20.99 17.76 -0.89
CA LEU A 44 -21.64 16.50 -1.21
C LEU A 44 -23.08 16.51 -0.67
N LEU A 45 -24.09 16.37 -1.54
CA LEU A 45 -25.49 16.19 -1.15
C LEU A 45 -25.77 14.79 -0.57
N ARG A 46 -24.81 13.86 -0.69
CA ARG A 46 -24.87 12.50 -0.11
C ARG A 46 -23.49 12.02 0.30
N ILE A 47 -23.42 11.22 1.36
CA ILE A 47 -22.18 10.60 1.83
C ILE A 47 -21.71 9.58 0.78
N VAL A 48 -20.42 9.65 0.40
CA VAL A 48 -19.79 8.71 -0.55
C VAL A 48 -19.50 7.39 0.15
N ARG A 49 -19.86 6.25 -0.44
CA ARG A 49 -19.50 4.93 0.06
C ARG A 49 -18.26 4.39 -0.66
N VAL A 50 -17.22 4.05 0.10
CA VAL A 50 -15.96 3.51 -0.41
C VAL A 50 -15.76 2.08 0.10
N ALA A 51 -15.68 1.12 -0.81
CA ALA A 51 -15.24 -0.24 -0.51
C ALA A 51 -13.74 -0.38 -0.78
N VAL A 52 -12.97 -0.78 0.23
CA VAL A 52 -11.59 -1.22 0.07
C VAL A 52 -11.57 -2.74 0.19
N VAL A 53 -11.22 -3.42 -0.90
CA VAL A 53 -11.20 -4.89 -0.95
C VAL A 53 -9.78 -5.36 -0.69
N GLY A 54 -9.59 -6.08 0.41
CA GLY A 54 -8.33 -6.73 0.80
C GLY A 54 -7.76 -6.23 2.11
N GLY A 55 -7.76 -7.09 3.15
CA GLY A 55 -7.17 -6.77 4.46
C GLY A 55 -5.65 -6.87 4.54
N GLY A 56 -4.92 -6.87 3.42
CA GLY A 56 -3.46 -6.86 3.41
C GLY A 56 -2.88 -5.48 3.77
N LEU A 57 -1.55 -5.36 3.81
CA LEU A 57 -0.86 -4.09 4.11
C LEU A 57 -1.41 -2.92 3.28
N ALA A 58 -1.45 -3.08 1.95
CA ALA A 58 -1.89 -2.04 1.03
C ALA A 58 -3.35 -1.59 1.27
N GLY A 59 -4.26 -2.53 1.49
CA GLY A 59 -5.67 -2.21 1.76
C GLY A 59 -5.88 -1.55 3.12
N VAL A 60 -5.14 -1.97 4.14
CA VAL A 60 -5.16 -1.32 5.46
C VAL A 60 -4.63 0.11 5.40
N GLU A 61 -3.47 0.33 4.76
CA GLU A 61 -2.91 1.68 4.56
C GLU A 61 -3.89 2.57 3.78
N LEU A 62 -4.46 2.04 2.69
CA LEU A 62 -5.41 2.76 1.85
C LEU A 62 -6.68 3.13 2.61
N ALA A 63 -7.30 2.17 3.32
CA ALA A 63 -8.51 2.41 4.09
C ALA A 63 -8.30 3.48 5.17
N GLY A 64 -7.18 3.42 5.91
CA GLY A 64 -6.84 4.41 6.92
C GLY A 64 -6.66 5.81 6.32
N VAL A 65 -5.87 5.93 5.24
CA VAL A 65 -5.61 7.22 4.58
C VAL A 65 -6.88 7.81 3.97
N VAL A 66 -7.71 6.99 3.33
CA VAL A 66 -8.98 7.45 2.76
C VAL A 66 -9.89 7.95 3.88
N ALA A 67 -10.15 7.14 4.90
CA ALA A 67 -11.04 7.50 6.01
C ALA A 67 -10.60 8.77 6.73
N GLU A 68 -9.29 8.94 6.97
CA GLU A 68 -8.74 10.15 7.56
C GLU A 68 -8.95 11.38 6.67
N ARG A 69 -8.74 11.26 5.36
CA ARG A 69 -8.85 12.38 4.41
C ARG A 69 -10.29 12.75 4.06
N THR A 70 -11.21 11.79 4.14
CA THR A 70 -12.62 11.96 3.78
C THR A 70 -13.53 12.01 5.01
N ARG A 71 -12.98 12.32 6.19
CA ARG A 71 -13.72 12.35 7.44
C ARG A 71 -14.95 13.25 7.31
N GLY A 72 -16.13 12.67 7.57
CA GLY A 72 -17.43 13.37 7.49
C GLY A 72 -18.04 13.49 6.09
N VAL A 73 -17.35 13.07 5.02
CA VAL A 73 -17.88 13.11 3.65
C VAL A 73 -17.97 11.74 2.98
N ALA A 74 -17.28 10.73 3.52
CA ALA A 74 -17.37 9.36 3.03
C ALA A 74 -17.40 8.33 4.17
N THR A 75 -18.05 7.18 3.92
CA THR A 75 -17.94 5.96 4.72
C THR A 75 -16.98 5.00 4.03
N VAL A 76 -16.06 4.42 4.81
CA VAL A 76 -15.06 3.48 4.28
C VAL A 76 -15.29 2.12 4.90
N GLU A 77 -15.46 1.11 4.04
CA GLU A 77 -15.63 -0.29 4.43
C GLU A 77 -14.43 -1.10 3.92
N LEU A 78 -13.73 -1.77 4.83
CA LEU A 78 -12.59 -2.63 4.52
C LEU A 78 -13.03 -4.10 4.54
N PHE A 79 -13.03 -4.74 3.38
CA PHE A 79 -13.40 -6.15 3.23
C PHE A 79 -12.19 -7.05 3.40
N THR A 80 -12.29 -8.04 4.29
CA THR A 80 -11.27 -9.07 4.46
C THR A 80 -11.91 -10.44 4.66
N PRO A 81 -11.38 -11.50 4.04
CA PRO A 81 -11.76 -12.87 4.36
C PRO A 81 -11.53 -13.21 5.84
N SER A 82 -11.99 -14.38 6.26
CA SER A 82 -11.82 -14.86 7.63
C SER A 82 -10.34 -14.83 8.08
N GLY A 83 -10.11 -14.45 9.34
CA GLY A 83 -8.76 -14.35 9.92
C GLY A 83 -8.24 -12.92 10.13
N GLY A 84 -9.09 -11.91 9.92
CA GLY A 84 -8.81 -10.51 10.21
C GLY A 84 -7.84 -9.84 9.23
N ILE A 85 -7.49 -8.59 9.52
CA ILE A 85 -6.52 -7.81 8.72
C ILE A 85 -5.09 -8.29 8.98
N MET A 86 -4.26 -8.18 7.93
CA MET A 86 -2.82 -8.45 7.93
C MET A 86 -2.45 -9.77 8.61
N ARG A 87 -3.15 -10.86 8.26
CA ARG A 87 -2.99 -12.20 8.88
C ARG A 87 -1.54 -12.67 9.01
N GLY A 88 -0.66 -12.33 8.07
CA GLY A 88 0.77 -12.68 8.08
C GLY A 88 1.70 -11.72 8.84
N ALA A 89 1.21 -10.57 9.29
CA ALA A 89 2.00 -9.58 10.02
C ALA A 89 2.12 -9.91 11.52
N PRO A 90 3.12 -9.39 12.25
CA PRO A 90 3.20 -9.55 13.71
C PRO A 90 1.96 -9.05 14.45
N SER A 91 1.61 -9.68 15.57
CA SER A 91 0.38 -9.37 16.35
C SER A 91 0.31 -7.91 16.80
N GLY A 92 1.44 -7.30 17.19
CA GLY A 92 1.51 -5.90 17.56
C GLY A 92 1.16 -4.96 16.40
N GLN A 93 1.65 -5.25 15.19
CA GLN A 93 1.34 -4.47 14.00
C GLN A 93 -0.14 -4.58 13.62
N ARG A 94 -0.71 -5.79 13.73
CA ARG A 94 -2.16 -6.01 13.55
C ARG A 94 -2.97 -5.21 14.56
N ALA A 95 -2.59 -5.25 15.84
CA ALA A 95 -3.30 -4.53 16.89
C ALA A 95 -3.26 -3.00 16.68
N ALA A 96 -2.10 -2.46 16.33
CA ALA A 96 -1.94 -1.03 16.01
C ALA A 96 -2.82 -0.63 14.82
N ALA A 97 -2.81 -1.40 13.73
CA ALA A 97 -3.65 -1.14 12.57
C ALA A 97 -5.15 -1.19 12.90
N THR A 98 -5.60 -2.22 13.63
CA THR A 98 -7.00 -2.34 14.03
C THR A 98 -7.46 -1.15 14.86
N ARG A 99 -6.61 -0.66 15.78
CA ARG A 99 -6.88 0.52 16.58
C ARG A 99 -7.05 1.76 15.70
N VAL A 100 -6.08 2.03 14.82
CA VAL A 100 -6.13 3.22 13.96
C VAL A 100 -7.31 3.19 13.00
N LEU A 101 -7.62 2.04 12.39
CA LEU A 101 -8.78 1.91 11.52
C LEU A 101 -10.10 2.18 12.27
N ARG A 102 -10.23 1.70 13.51
CA ARG A 102 -11.41 1.99 14.36
C ARG A 102 -11.51 3.48 14.70
N ASP A 103 -10.40 4.10 15.08
CA ASP A 103 -10.35 5.53 15.43
C ASP A 103 -10.66 6.43 14.21
N ALA A 104 -10.31 5.97 13.02
CA ALA A 104 -10.65 6.60 11.75
C ALA A 104 -12.11 6.35 11.31
N GLY A 105 -12.85 5.47 11.99
CA GLY A 105 -14.24 5.13 11.65
C GLY A 105 -14.37 4.18 10.46
N VAL A 106 -13.32 3.42 10.12
CA VAL A 106 -13.37 2.40 9.07
C VAL A 106 -14.19 1.21 9.57
N VAL A 107 -15.18 0.81 8.77
CA VAL A 107 -15.99 -0.36 9.03
C VAL A 107 -15.26 -1.59 8.48
N MET A 108 -14.67 -2.38 9.37
CA MET A 108 -13.99 -3.63 8.99
C MET A 108 -15.01 -4.75 8.83
N ARG A 109 -15.16 -5.26 7.61
CA ARG A 109 -16.02 -6.40 7.25
C ARG A 109 -15.16 -7.67 7.23
N GLU A 110 -14.94 -8.25 8.41
CA GLU A 110 -14.22 -9.51 8.55
C GLU A 110 -15.10 -10.71 8.20
N GLY A 111 -14.51 -11.75 7.58
CA GLY A 111 -15.27 -12.91 7.10
C GLY A 111 -16.16 -12.59 5.89
N ALA A 112 -15.90 -11.46 5.23
CA ALA A 112 -16.64 -11.00 4.06
C ALA A 112 -15.70 -11.01 2.85
N ARG A 113 -15.93 -11.94 1.93
CA ARG A 113 -15.15 -12.10 0.71
C ARG A 113 -15.91 -11.48 -0.45
N VAL A 114 -15.32 -10.49 -1.10
CA VAL A 114 -15.85 -9.96 -2.36
C VAL A 114 -15.61 -10.99 -3.46
N VAL A 115 -16.69 -11.41 -4.13
CA VAL A 115 -16.68 -12.45 -5.18
C VAL A 115 -16.97 -11.89 -6.58
N ALA A 116 -17.67 -10.76 -6.66
CA ALA A 116 -17.88 -10.04 -7.92
C ALA A 116 -17.95 -8.54 -7.68
N VAL A 117 -17.53 -7.78 -8.69
CA VAL A 117 -17.72 -6.33 -8.77
C VAL A 117 -18.28 -6.05 -10.16
N GLU A 118 -19.51 -5.57 -10.21
CA GLU A 118 -20.19 -5.20 -11.43
C GLU A 118 -20.21 -3.68 -11.51
N ALA A 119 -19.58 -3.15 -12.56
CA ALA A 119 -19.68 -1.74 -12.90
C ALA A 119 -20.78 -1.57 -13.96
N CYS A 120 -21.65 -0.57 -13.81
CA CYS A 120 -22.59 -0.20 -14.88
C CYS A 120 -21.79 0.07 -16.17
N ALA A 121 -22.22 -0.57 -17.26
CA ALA A 121 -21.44 -0.88 -18.46
C ALA A 121 -20.69 0.30 -19.12
N GLU A 122 -19.37 0.18 -19.30
CA GLU A 122 -18.66 -0.08 -20.57
C GLU A 122 -17.15 0.16 -20.36
N VAL A 123 -16.39 -0.93 -20.32
CA VAL A 123 -14.93 -0.93 -20.19
C VAL A 123 -14.33 -0.80 -21.58
N GLU A 124 -14.19 0.43 -22.08
CA GLU A 124 -13.24 0.63 -23.19
C GLU A 124 -12.53 1.98 -23.21
N ARG A 125 -13.12 3.05 -22.67
CA ARG A 125 -12.44 4.35 -22.53
C ARG A 125 -13.01 4.99 -21.28
N VAL A 126 -12.13 5.43 -20.37
CA VAL A 126 -12.47 6.11 -19.11
C VAL A 126 -13.58 7.13 -19.34
N ARG A 127 -14.82 6.72 -19.13
CA ARG A 127 -16.02 7.54 -19.04
C ARG A 127 -16.52 7.38 -17.63
N ALA A 128 -16.83 8.51 -17.01
CA ALA A 128 -17.29 8.58 -15.65
C ALA A 128 -18.59 7.75 -15.52
N CYS A 129 -18.52 6.62 -14.82
CA CYS A 129 -19.72 5.95 -14.33
C CYS A 129 -20.36 6.90 -13.32
N GLY A 130 -21.52 7.46 -13.66
CA GLY A 130 -22.35 8.24 -12.71
C GLY A 130 -23.12 7.35 -11.73
N GLU A 131 -22.96 6.04 -11.83
CA GLU A 131 -23.67 5.02 -11.05
C GLU A 131 -22.69 4.22 -10.18
N ALA A 132 -23.13 3.86 -8.98
CA ALA A 132 -22.35 3.09 -8.02
C ALA A 132 -22.04 1.68 -8.56
N ALA A 133 -20.90 1.12 -8.19
CA ALA A 133 -20.55 -0.25 -8.50
C ALA A 133 -21.25 -1.20 -7.53
N THR A 134 -21.85 -2.26 -8.06
CA THR A 134 -22.47 -3.31 -7.25
C THR A 134 -21.42 -4.34 -6.87
N VAL A 135 -21.20 -4.49 -5.57
CA VAL A 135 -20.23 -5.42 -4.98
C VAL A 135 -20.98 -6.61 -4.42
N THR A 136 -20.63 -7.81 -4.90
CA THR A 136 -21.17 -9.06 -4.37
C THR A 136 -20.22 -9.62 -3.33
N VAL A 137 -20.75 -9.83 -2.12
CA VAL A 137 -20.01 -10.26 -0.94
C VAL A 137 -20.55 -11.60 -0.46
N GLU A 138 -19.66 -12.58 -0.37
CA GLU A 138 -19.88 -13.87 0.28
C GLU A 138 -19.46 -13.78 1.75
N THR A 139 -20.38 -14.03 2.66
CA THR A 139 -20.13 -14.04 4.11
C THR A 139 -19.71 -15.42 4.60
N SER A 140 -19.15 -15.48 5.81
CA SER A 140 -18.62 -16.72 6.40
C SER A 140 -19.65 -17.83 6.61
N ASP A 141 -20.94 -17.51 6.63
CA ASP A 141 -22.07 -18.44 6.66
C ASP A 141 -22.46 -18.97 5.27
N GLY A 142 -21.75 -18.57 4.21
CA GLY A 142 -22.01 -18.94 2.82
C GLY A 142 -23.13 -18.12 2.17
N ALA A 143 -23.72 -17.15 2.88
CA ALA A 143 -24.70 -16.25 2.28
C ALA A 143 -24.01 -15.27 1.34
N THR A 144 -24.71 -14.90 0.26
CA THR A 144 -24.23 -13.89 -0.69
C THR A 144 -25.14 -12.67 -0.62
N ARG A 145 -24.54 -11.48 -0.58
CA ARG A 145 -25.24 -10.19 -0.54
C ARG A 145 -24.65 -9.23 -1.56
N THR A 146 -25.47 -8.36 -2.11
CA THR A 146 -25.06 -7.31 -3.04
C THR A 146 -25.21 -5.95 -2.37
N GLU A 147 -24.20 -5.11 -2.50
CA GLU A 147 -24.18 -3.76 -1.96
C GLU A 147 -23.53 -2.79 -2.93
N ASP A 148 -24.09 -1.57 -3.04
CA ASP A 148 -23.59 -0.56 -3.95
C ASP A 148 -22.57 0.39 -3.30
N PHE A 149 -21.46 0.64 -3.99
CA PHE A 149 -20.38 1.53 -3.56
C PHE A 149 -20.05 2.53 -4.65
N ASP A 150 -19.92 3.81 -4.29
CA ASP A 150 -19.51 4.86 -5.23
C ASP A 150 -18.04 4.68 -5.68
N VAL A 151 -17.20 4.10 -4.82
CA VAL A 151 -15.79 3.81 -5.12
C VAL A 151 -15.44 2.41 -4.63
N VAL A 152 -14.84 1.60 -5.50
CA VAL A 152 -14.28 0.29 -5.14
C VAL A 152 -12.78 0.30 -5.40
N ALA A 153 -11.98 0.14 -4.34
CA ALA A 153 -10.53 0.03 -4.40
C ALA A 153 -10.10 -1.43 -4.19
N TRP A 154 -9.60 -2.06 -5.25
CA TRP A 154 -9.18 -3.46 -5.24
C TRP A 154 -7.69 -3.61 -4.91
N THR A 155 -7.38 -4.23 -3.76
CA THR A 155 -6.00 -4.40 -3.27
C THR A 155 -5.59 -5.87 -3.10
N VAL A 156 -6.39 -6.80 -3.65
CA VAL A 156 -6.18 -8.24 -3.51
C VAL A 156 -5.60 -8.84 -4.79
N GLY A 157 -4.64 -9.75 -4.62
CA GLY A 157 -4.21 -10.65 -5.67
C GLY A 157 -3.19 -10.01 -6.61
N GLN A 158 -1.97 -10.53 -6.55
CA GLN A 158 -0.98 -10.33 -7.59
C GLN A 158 -0.76 -11.66 -8.29
N ARG A 159 -0.72 -11.63 -9.61
CA ARG A 159 -0.36 -12.77 -10.45
C ARG A 159 0.77 -12.33 -11.36
N ALA A 160 1.86 -13.09 -11.36
CA ALA A 160 2.92 -12.89 -12.33
C ALA A 160 2.35 -13.10 -13.74
N VAL A 161 2.41 -12.07 -14.57
CA VAL A 161 2.08 -12.17 -15.99
C VAL A 161 3.38 -12.31 -16.75
N THR A 162 3.70 -13.54 -17.12
CA THR A 162 4.89 -13.86 -17.93
C THR A 162 4.42 -14.30 -19.33
N PRO A 163 5.02 -13.81 -20.42
CA PRO A 163 4.56 -14.11 -21.79
C PRO A 163 4.46 -15.61 -22.03
N GLU A 164 3.31 -16.14 -22.45
CA GLU A 164 3.10 -17.59 -22.66
C GLU A 164 4.13 -18.22 -23.62
N SER A 165 4.66 -17.44 -24.56
CA SER A 165 5.69 -17.85 -25.50
C SER A 165 7.05 -18.17 -24.86
N TRP A 166 7.28 -17.80 -23.60
CA TRP A 166 8.55 -18.09 -22.93
C TRP A 166 8.69 -19.58 -22.61
N PRO A 167 9.74 -20.26 -23.10
CA PRO A 167 9.97 -21.69 -22.90
C PRO A 167 10.66 -21.95 -21.56
N PHE A 168 10.13 -21.38 -20.48
CA PHE A 168 10.67 -21.45 -19.13
C PHE A 168 9.72 -22.23 -18.22
N PRO A 169 10.24 -23.06 -17.29
CA PRO A 169 9.42 -23.74 -16.30
C PRO A 169 8.69 -22.72 -15.42
N ARG A 170 7.43 -23.02 -15.07
CA ARG A 170 6.59 -22.17 -14.23
C ARG A 170 5.94 -22.96 -13.10
N ASP A 171 5.69 -22.30 -11.98
CA ASP A 171 4.85 -22.87 -10.92
C ASP A 171 3.35 -22.74 -11.23
N SER A 172 2.50 -23.27 -10.36
CA SER A 172 1.04 -23.18 -10.48
C SER A 172 0.49 -21.74 -10.44
N LYS A 173 1.30 -20.76 -10.02
CA LYS A 173 0.97 -19.34 -9.98
C LYS A 173 1.50 -18.57 -11.21
N GLY A 174 2.16 -19.24 -12.16
CA GLY A 174 2.69 -18.65 -13.38
C GLY A 174 4.05 -17.95 -13.22
N ARG A 175 4.72 -18.11 -12.08
CA ARG A 175 6.06 -17.55 -11.81
C ARG A 175 7.12 -18.43 -12.45
N VAL A 176 8.15 -17.81 -13.02
CA VAL A 176 9.31 -18.52 -13.60
C VAL A 176 10.11 -19.20 -12.49
N VAL A 177 10.42 -20.48 -12.68
CA VAL A 177 11.17 -21.26 -11.70
C VAL A 177 12.67 -21.06 -11.89
N THR A 178 13.37 -20.70 -10.83
CA THR A 178 14.82 -20.49 -10.79
C THR A 178 15.52 -21.45 -9.84
N ASP A 179 16.84 -21.62 -9.97
CA ASP A 179 17.67 -22.15 -8.89
C ASP A 179 17.93 -21.09 -7.79
N ASP A 180 18.70 -21.44 -6.77
CA ASP A 180 19.07 -20.55 -5.66
C ASP A 180 19.97 -19.39 -6.11
N THR A 181 20.59 -19.46 -7.28
CA THR A 181 21.36 -18.37 -7.89
C THR A 181 20.51 -17.43 -8.75
N LEU A 182 19.17 -17.56 -8.68
CA LEU A 182 18.18 -16.79 -9.46
C LEU A 182 18.25 -17.05 -10.97
N ARG A 183 18.94 -18.10 -11.39
CA ARG A 183 19.03 -18.50 -12.79
C ARG A 183 17.86 -19.41 -13.13
N VAL A 184 17.23 -19.18 -14.28
CA VAL A 184 16.07 -19.96 -14.73
C VAL A 184 16.48 -21.42 -14.92
N VAL A 185 15.71 -22.34 -14.32
CA VAL A 185 16.00 -23.78 -14.40
C VAL A 185 16.06 -24.23 -15.86
N GLY A 186 17.14 -24.93 -16.24
CA GLY A 186 17.38 -25.39 -17.60
C GLY A 186 17.93 -24.33 -18.56
N ARG A 187 18.29 -23.13 -18.09
CA ARG A 187 18.91 -22.07 -18.89
C ARG A 187 20.20 -21.59 -18.22
N SER A 188 21.28 -21.43 -18.98
CA SER A 188 22.56 -20.95 -18.46
C SER A 188 22.68 -19.43 -18.44
N ASN A 189 21.87 -18.73 -19.24
CA ASN A 189 22.02 -17.32 -19.57
C ASN A 189 20.74 -16.50 -19.32
N VAL A 190 19.78 -17.04 -18.56
CA VAL A 190 18.52 -16.36 -18.23
C VAL A 190 18.37 -16.33 -16.73
N PHE A 191 18.09 -15.14 -16.19
CA PHE A 191 17.85 -14.91 -14.77
C PHE A 191 16.46 -14.32 -14.57
N ALA A 192 15.80 -14.66 -13.47
CA ALA A 192 14.50 -14.13 -13.11
C ALA A 192 14.47 -13.80 -11.61
N LEU A 193 13.84 -12.69 -11.25
CA LEU A 193 13.76 -12.19 -9.88
C LEU A 193 12.43 -11.47 -9.63
N GLY A 194 12.21 -11.08 -8.38
CA GLY A 194 11.01 -10.39 -7.91
C GLY A 194 9.77 -11.25 -8.02
N ASP A 195 8.62 -10.59 -8.15
CA ASP A 195 7.31 -11.25 -8.11
C ASP A 195 7.05 -12.19 -9.29
N ALA A 196 7.83 -12.06 -10.37
CA ALA A 196 7.76 -12.90 -11.56
C ALA A 196 8.49 -14.24 -11.40
N ALA A 197 9.27 -14.43 -10.33
CA ALA A 197 10.12 -15.60 -10.13
C ALA A 197 9.80 -16.35 -8.83
N VAL A 198 10.17 -17.62 -8.81
CA VAL A 198 10.18 -18.45 -7.60
C VAL A 198 11.40 -19.35 -7.61
N VAL A 199 12.14 -19.36 -6.51
CA VAL A 199 13.26 -20.29 -6.34
C VAL A 199 12.67 -21.68 -6.14
N ALA A 200 13.10 -22.64 -6.96
CA ALA A 200 12.74 -24.04 -6.79
C ALA A 200 13.17 -24.47 -5.39
N SER A 201 12.25 -25.03 -4.61
CA SER A 201 12.59 -25.69 -3.34
C SER A 201 13.36 -26.98 -3.66
N SER A 202 14.63 -26.86 -4.05
CA SER A 202 15.55 -27.99 -4.02
C SER A 202 15.88 -28.22 -2.55
N SER A 203 15.27 -29.26 -1.99
CA SER A 203 15.62 -29.86 -0.71
C SER A 203 17.14 -29.81 -0.43
N SER A 204 17.48 -29.43 0.82
CA SER A 204 18.65 -29.84 1.61
C SER A 204 19.52 -28.68 2.11
N SER A 205 19.09 -28.07 3.22
CA SER A 205 19.83 -28.38 4.43
C SER A 205 18.94 -29.26 5.31
N SER A 206 19.40 -30.48 5.58
CA SER A 206 18.87 -31.36 6.62
C SER A 206 19.44 -31.01 8.00
N ASN A 207 20.15 -29.89 8.10
CA ASN A 207 20.78 -29.42 9.32
C ASN A 207 19.86 -28.35 9.94
N PRO A 208 19.20 -28.63 11.08
CA PRO A 208 18.33 -27.67 11.77
C PRO A 208 19.06 -26.37 12.17
N ASN A 209 20.39 -26.38 12.13
CA ASN A 209 21.27 -25.26 12.48
C ASN A 209 21.64 -24.36 11.29
N ASP A 210 21.28 -24.70 10.05
CA ASP A 210 21.51 -23.85 8.87
C ASP A 210 20.36 -22.87 8.61
N ALA A 211 19.33 -22.88 9.47
CA ALA A 211 18.38 -21.80 9.55
C ALA A 211 19.12 -20.57 10.11
N ASP A 212 19.82 -19.84 9.22
CA ASP A 212 20.31 -18.50 9.51
C ASP A 212 19.16 -17.73 10.17
N PHE A 213 19.43 -17.16 11.35
CA PHE A 213 18.47 -16.58 12.31
C PHE A 213 17.49 -15.53 11.73
N ALA A 214 17.63 -15.14 10.47
CA ALA A 214 16.90 -14.06 9.79
C ALA A 214 16.22 -14.46 8.47
N SER A 215 16.27 -15.74 8.06
CA SER A 215 15.66 -16.22 6.81
C SER A 215 14.42 -17.08 7.09
N PRO A 216 13.32 -16.94 6.31
CA PRO A 216 12.19 -17.86 6.41
C PRO A 216 12.65 -19.30 6.12
N PRO A 217 11.97 -20.31 6.67
CA PRO A 217 12.37 -21.70 6.52
C PRO A 217 12.51 -22.08 5.03
N PRO A 218 13.50 -22.92 4.67
CA PRO A 218 13.90 -23.20 3.28
C PRO A 218 12.82 -23.84 2.40
N SER A 219 11.66 -24.22 2.96
CA SER A 219 10.52 -24.78 2.24
C SER A 219 9.45 -23.77 1.81
N GLU A 220 9.57 -22.49 2.20
CA GLU A 220 8.53 -21.49 1.94
C GLU A 220 8.97 -20.48 0.86
N ALA A 221 8.10 -20.25 -0.13
CA ALA A 221 8.35 -19.24 -1.15
C ALA A 221 8.43 -17.85 -0.50
N LEU A 222 9.47 -17.09 -0.86
CA LEU A 222 9.66 -15.74 -0.34
C LEU A 222 8.46 -14.82 -0.65
N PRO A 223 8.18 -13.85 0.23
CA PRO A 223 7.04 -12.96 0.05
C PRO A 223 7.27 -12.01 -1.14
N SER A 224 6.21 -11.75 -1.90
CA SER A 224 6.20 -10.79 -3.01
C SER A 224 6.30 -9.35 -2.49
N THR A 225 7.53 -8.92 -2.21
CA THR A 225 7.82 -7.60 -1.63
C THR A 225 8.94 -6.92 -2.39
N ALA A 226 8.91 -5.59 -2.41
CA ALA A 226 10.01 -4.79 -2.95
C ALA A 226 11.35 -5.12 -2.25
N GLN A 227 11.33 -5.45 -0.96
CA GLN A 227 12.53 -5.80 -0.21
C GLN A 227 13.23 -7.04 -0.77
N VAL A 228 12.47 -8.09 -1.08
CA VAL A 228 12.99 -9.30 -1.72
C VAL A 228 13.54 -8.96 -3.11
N ALA A 229 12.77 -8.23 -3.93
CA ALA A 229 13.20 -7.86 -5.27
C ALA A 229 14.49 -7.02 -5.29
N PHE A 230 14.62 -6.04 -4.38
CA PHE A 230 15.84 -5.22 -4.26
C PHE A 230 17.05 -6.06 -3.88
N GLN A 231 16.93 -6.94 -2.87
CA GLN A 231 18.05 -7.81 -2.50
C GLN A 231 18.40 -8.79 -3.63
N GLN A 232 17.40 -9.34 -4.33
CA GLN A 232 17.64 -10.22 -5.48
C GLN A 232 18.34 -9.49 -6.63
N ALA A 233 18.12 -8.18 -6.81
CA ALA A 233 18.71 -7.41 -7.90
C ALA A 233 20.25 -7.40 -7.83
N ASP A 234 20.82 -7.23 -6.63
CA ASP A 234 22.27 -7.22 -6.43
C ASP A 234 22.89 -8.59 -6.73
N TYR A 235 22.25 -9.67 -6.28
CA TYR A 235 22.69 -11.04 -6.57
C TYR A 235 22.56 -11.36 -8.06
N ALA A 236 21.45 -10.97 -8.70
CA ALA A 236 21.24 -11.17 -10.12
C ALA A 236 22.28 -10.42 -10.95
N ALA A 237 22.59 -9.16 -10.61
CA ALA A 237 23.63 -8.39 -11.29
C ALA A 237 25.00 -9.07 -11.19
N TRP A 238 25.38 -9.51 -9.98
CA TRP A 238 26.61 -10.27 -9.76
C TRP A 238 26.64 -11.58 -10.55
N ASN A 239 25.53 -12.31 -10.57
CA ASN A 239 25.44 -13.61 -11.23
C ASN A 239 25.45 -13.50 -12.76
N VAL A 240 24.83 -12.47 -13.32
CA VAL A 240 24.94 -12.15 -14.76
C VAL A 240 26.41 -11.89 -15.12
N TRP A 241 27.09 -11.03 -14.37
CA TRP A 241 28.51 -10.73 -14.59
C TRP A 241 29.39 -11.98 -14.42
N SER A 242 29.12 -12.79 -13.40
CA SER A 242 29.88 -14.01 -13.12
C SER A 242 29.69 -15.05 -14.22
N ALA A 243 28.46 -15.23 -14.72
CA ALA A 243 28.17 -16.12 -15.84
C ALA A 243 28.92 -15.71 -17.11
N MET A 244 28.96 -14.41 -17.42
CA MET A 244 29.73 -13.88 -18.56
C MET A 244 31.24 -14.05 -18.39
N SER A 245 31.73 -14.03 -17.16
CA SER A 245 33.15 -14.11 -16.81
C SER A 245 33.62 -15.52 -16.45
N SER A 246 32.78 -16.54 -16.64
CA SER A 246 33.04 -17.93 -16.22
C SER A 246 33.45 -18.07 -14.75
N ARG A 247 32.83 -17.27 -13.86
CA ARG A 247 33.02 -17.31 -12.41
C ARG A 247 31.86 -18.04 -11.71
N PRO A 248 32.08 -18.57 -10.50
CA PRO A 248 31.01 -19.17 -9.70
C PRO A 248 29.86 -18.20 -9.44
N LEU A 249 28.63 -18.70 -9.50
CA LEU A 249 27.43 -17.96 -9.16
C LEU A 249 27.23 -17.92 -7.64
N LEU A 250 26.61 -16.85 -7.15
CA LEU A 250 26.33 -16.60 -5.75
C LEU A 250 24.88 -17.02 -5.43
N PRO A 251 24.66 -17.95 -4.49
CA PRO A 251 23.31 -18.33 -4.06
C PRO A 251 22.66 -17.20 -3.27
N PHE A 252 21.41 -16.88 -3.60
CA PHE A 252 20.63 -15.83 -2.97
C PHE A 252 20.21 -16.22 -1.56
N LYS A 253 20.55 -15.36 -0.59
CA LYS A 253 20.10 -15.45 0.79
C LYS A 253 19.29 -14.21 1.16
N TYR A 254 18.02 -14.42 1.51
CA TYR A 254 17.13 -13.34 1.91
C TYR A 254 17.35 -12.96 3.37
N GLN A 255 17.46 -11.66 3.63
CA GLN A 255 17.53 -11.09 4.97
C GLN A 255 16.29 -10.23 5.22
N HIS A 256 15.44 -10.62 6.18
CA HIS A 256 14.29 -9.77 6.54
C HIS A 256 14.74 -8.57 7.37
N LEU A 257 14.49 -7.37 6.84
CA LEU A 257 14.91 -6.08 7.40
C LEU A 257 13.80 -5.39 8.21
N GLY A 258 12.77 -6.14 8.62
CA GLY A 258 11.58 -5.59 9.28
C GLY A 258 10.50 -5.14 8.30
N ASP A 259 9.32 -4.86 8.84
CA ASP A 259 8.14 -4.42 8.11
C ASP A 259 7.69 -3.05 8.61
N MET A 260 7.35 -2.15 7.68
CA MET A 260 6.91 -0.79 8.01
C MET A 260 5.60 -0.49 7.31
N MET A 261 4.64 0.07 8.04
CA MET A 261 3.37 0.49 7.49
C MET A 261 2.99 1.88 7.96
N THR A 262 2.28 2.63 7.13
CA THR A 262 1.67 3.91 7.49
C THR A 262 0.25 3.69 7.97
N LEU A 263 -0.15 4.39 9.04
CA LEU A 263 -1.47 4.31 9.62
C LEU A 263 -2.10 5.72 9.58
N GLY A 264 -2.29 6.25 8.38
CA GLY A 264 -2.69 7.65 8.19
C GLY A 264 -1.52 8.62 8.06
N LYS A 265 -1.74 9.91 8.31
CA LYS A 265 -0.74 10.99 8.10
C LYS A 265 0.38 11.02 9.15
N THR A 266 0.03 10.78 10.41
CA THR A 266 0.92 11.01 11.57
C THR A 266 1.29 9.73 12.30
N ASP A 267 0.58 8.63 12.05
CA ASP A 267 0.80 7.35 12.70
C ASP A 267 1.38 6.31 11.71
N ALA A 268 2.13 5.35 12.24
CA ALA A 268 2.73 4.24 11.53
C ALA A 268 2.96 3.08 12.50
N ALA A 269 3.21 1.90 11.97
CA ALA A 269 3.69 0.77 12.76
C ALA A 269 4.91 0.15 12.08
N VAL A 270 6.01 0.03 12.82
CA VAL A 270 7.28 -0.53 12.38
C VAL A 270 7.57 -1.76 13.22
N ALA A 271 7.58 -2.93 12.58
CA ALA A 271 8.11 -4.15 13.14
C ALA A 271 9.62 -4.21 12.83
N LEU A 272 10.43 -4.26 13.88
CA LEU A 272 11.88 -4.42 13.73
C LEU A 272 12.23 -5.84 13.25
N PRO A 273 13.41 -6.02 12.64
CA PRO A 273 13.91 -7.35 12.29
C PRO A 273 13.83 -8.32 13.48
N LEU A 274 13.72 -9.61 13.17
CA LEU A 274 13.72 -10.70 14.16
C LEU A 274 12.58 -10.64 15.19
N ASN A 275 11.47 -9.96 14.87
CA ASN A 275 10.33 -9.78 15.78
C ASN A 275 10.70 -9.16 17.15
N LEU A 276 11.83 -8.44 17.22
CA LEU A 276 12.38 -7.95 18.50
C LEU A 276 11.46 -6.94 19.19
N ALA A 277 10.84 -6.06 18.42
CA ALA A 277 9.86 -5.10 18.92
C ALA A 277 8.97 -4.57 17.78
N VAL A 278 7.79 -4.10 18.17
CA VAL A 278 6.93 -3.28 17.33
C VAL A 278 6.91 -1.88 17.94
N VAL A 279 7.24 -0.88 17.13
CA VAL A 279 7.10 0.53 17.46
C VAL A 279 5.89 1.05 16.70
N ASP A 280 4.92 1.66 17.38
CA ASP A 280 3.79 2.33 16.76
C ASP A 280 3.72 3.82 17.15
N GLY A 281 2.83 4.58 16.53
CA GLY A 281 2.65 5.99 16.82
C GLY A 281 3.55 6.93 15.99
N PRO A 282 3.63 8.20 16.38
CA PRO A 282 4.44 9.22 15.70
C PRO A 282 5.94 8.87 15.64
N ALA A 283 6.46 8.15 16.64
CA ALA A 283 7.85 7.68 16.65
C ALA A 283 8.11 6.67 15.53
N ALA A 284 7.19 5.75 15.30
CA ALA A 284 7.23 4.82 14.19
C ALA A 284 7.14 5.56 12.84
N ALA A 285 6.33 6.62 12.77
CA ALA A 285 6.20 7.43 11.56
C ALA A 285 7.51 8.15 11.22
N ALA A 286 8.20 8.69 12.23
CA ALA A 286 9.52 9.29 12.07
C ALA A 286 10.58 8.25 11.64
N LEU A 287 10.61 7.09 12.28
CA LEU A 287 11.54 6.00 11.94
C LEU A 287 11.34 5.53 10.50
N ARG A 288 10.08 5.31 10.09
CA ARG A 288 9.72 4.96 8.73
C ARG A 288 10.21 6.05 7.76
N ARG A 289 9.90 7.31 8.01
CA ARG A 289 10.35 8.44 7.18
C ARG A 289 11.88 8.44 7.01
N ALA A 290 12.63 8.32 8.11
CA ALA A 290 14.09 8.26 8.06
C ALA A 290 14.61 7.08 7.20
N ALA A 291 14.03 5.88 7.37
CA ALA A 291 14.40 4.70 6.58
C ALA A 291 14.12 4.89 5.07
N TYR A 292 13.00 5.51 4.71
CA TYR A 292 12.68 5.81 3.32
C TYR A 292 13.61 6.86 2.73
N LEU A 293 13.96 7.92 3.47
CA LEU A 293 14.96 8.90 3.03
C LEU A 293 16.30 8.23 2.73
N TYR A 294 16.79 7.39 3.64
CA TYR A 294 18.04 6.66 3.43
C TYR A 294 17.99 5.79 2.15
N ARG A 295 16.86 5.14 1.89
CA ARG A 295 16.68 4.23 0.75
C ARG A 295 16.42 4.90 -0.59
N MET A 296 16.15 6.20 -0.63
CA MET A 296 15.93 6.89 -1.90
C MET A 296 17.21 6.88 -2.74
N PRO A 297 17.10 6.62 -4.06
CA PRO A 297 18.26 6.35 -4.92
C PRO A 297 19.13 7.58 -5.18
N THR A 298 18.56 8.79 -5.13
CA THR A 298 19.30 10.03 -5.43
C THR A 298 19.12 11.09 -4.34
N ASN A 299 20.10 11.98 -4.22
CA ASN A 299 20.10 13.03 -3.19
C ASN A 299 19.01 14.07 -3.42
N GLU A 300 18.61 14.33 -4.67
CA GLU A 300 17.53 15.27 -5.01
C GLU A 300 16.19 14.76 -4.49
N HIS A 301 15.91 13.45 -4.66
CA HIS A 301 14.71 12.83 -4.12
C HIS A 301 14.70 12.86 -2.59
N ARG A 302 15.86 12.66 -1.94
CA ARG A 302 15.99 12.77 -0.49
C ARG A 302 15.67 14.18 0.00
N ALA A 303 16.25 15.20 -0.63
CA ALA A 303 16.02 16.60 -0.25
C ALA A 303 14.55 17.01 -0.43
N LYS A 304 13.94 16.64 -1.56
CA LYS A 304 12.53 16.93 -1.84
C LYS A 304 11.59 16.30 -0.80
N LEU A 305 11.76 15.01 -0.50
CA LEU A 305 10.92 14.32 0.49
C LEU A 305 11.11 14.86 1.90
N ALA A 306 12.35 15.22 2.26
CA ALA A 306 12.63 15.84 3.55
C ALA A 306 11.90 17.18 3.70
N ALA A 307 11.95 18.03 2.67
CA ALA A 307 11.23 19.31 2.65
C ALA A 307 9.71 19.11 2.75
N GLU A 308 9.13 18.23 1.93
CA GLU A 308 7.69 17.91 1.97
C GLU A 308 7.23 17.43 3.35
N TRP A 309 8.03 16.60 4.03
CA TRP A 309 7.67 16.09 5.36
C TRP A 309 7.86 17.10 6.49
N ILE A 310 8.86 17.98 6.39
CA ILE A 310 9.01 19.11 7.32
C ILE A 310 7.81 20.03 7.19
N GLU A 311 7.40 20.37 5.97
CA GLU A 311 6.23 21.20 5.74
C GLU A 311 4.95 20.55 6.26
N GLN A 312 4.76 19.26 5.98
CA GLN A 312 3.62 18.50 6.49
C GLN A 312 3.61 18.45 8.02
N GLY A 313 4.77 18.26 8.66
CA GLY A 313 4.91 18.27 10.11
C GLY A 313 4.62 19.64 10.72
N ALA A 314 5.13 20.72 10.11
CA ALA A 314 4.86 22.09 10.53
C ALA A 314 3.36 22.41 10.42
N ARG A 315 2.71 21.99 9.34
CA ARG A 315 1.26 22.19 9.16
C ARG A 315 0.43 21.43 10.18
N ALA A 316 0.75 20.15 10.41
CA ALA A 316 0.09 19.35 11.44
C ALA A 316 0.26 19.98 12.84
N ALA A 317 1.47 20.46 13.16
CA ALA A 317 1.72 21.16 14.42
C ALA A 317 0.91 22.46 14.56
N LEU A 318 0.71 23.20 13.46
CA LEU A 318 -0.11 24.41 13.46
C LEU A 318 -1.62 24.13 13.55
N GLU A 319 -2.09 23.05 12.92
CA GLU A 319 -3.51 22.66 12.89
C GLU A 319 -3.95 21.95 14.20
N GLU A 320 -3.15 21.00 14.69
CA GLU A 320 -3.48 20.15 15.85
C GLU A 320 -2.87 20.66 17.16
N GLY A 321 -1.76 21.40 17.09
CA GLY A 321 -1.04 21.93 18.25
C GLY A 321 -1.92 22.74 19.22
N PRO A 322 -2.85 23.60 18.75
CA PRO A 322 -3.74 24.32 19.64
C PRO A 322 -4.61 23.41 20.51
N GLU A 323 -5.10 22.30 19.96
CA GLU A 323 -5.95 21.35 20.68
C GLU A 323 -5.14 20.54 21.69
N VAL A 324 -3.93 20.10 21.30
CA VAL A 324 -3.01 19.38 22.18
C VAL A 324 -2.57 20.24 23.35
N LEU A 325 -2.15 21.49 23.11
CA LEU A 325 -1.74 22.42 24.17
C LEU A 325 -2.88 22.71 25.14
N ARG A 326 -4.11 22.86 24.64
CA ARG A 326 -5.31 23.00 25.48
C ARG A 326 -5.57 21.76 26.34
N LYS A 327 -5.46 20.55 25.78
CA LYS A 327 -5.59 19.29 26.55
C LYS A 327 -4.53 19.17 27.65
N LEU A 328 -3.34 19.72 27.42
CA LEU A 328 -2.24 19.76 28.39
C LEU A 328 -2.31 20.95 29.37
N GLY A 329 -3.32 21.82 29.27
CA GLY A 329 -3.45 23.01 30.10
C GLY A 329 -2.40 24.09 29.84
N VAL A 330 -1.70 24.01 28.71
CA VAL A 330 -0.66 24.98 28.32
C VAL A 330 -1.31 26.14 27.57
N PRO A 331 -1.13 27.41 28.02
CA PRO A 331 -1.69 28.56 27.32
C PRO A 331 -1.07 28.70 25.93
N LEU A 332 -1.89 29.10 24.95
CA LEU A 332 -1.44 29.27 23.58
C LEU A 332 -0.56 30.53 23.47
N PRO A 333 0.70 30.42 23.01
CA PRO A 333 1.53 31.60 22.77
C PRO A 333 0.88 32.53 21.74
N PRO A 334 0.80 33.84 22.02
CA PRO A 334 0.16 34.81 21.14
C PRO A 334 0.87 34.88 19.78
N GLY A 335 0.12 34.82 18.69
CA GLY A 335 0.62 34.97 17.32
C GLY A 335 1.24 33.73 16.68
N LEU A 336 1.40 32.61 17.41
CA LEU A 336 2.00 31.39 16.87
C LEU A 336 1.01 30.56 16.03
N PHE A 337 -0.28 30.60 16.37
CA PHE A 337 -1.32 29.82 15.72
C PHE A 337 -2.30 30.73 14.96
N PRO A 338 -2.80 30.30 13.79
CA PRO A 338 -3.82 31.04 13.07
C PRO A 338 -5.08 31.19 13.95
N PRO A 339 -5.79 32.33 13.87
CA PRO A 339 -7.03 32.53 14.63
C PRO A 339 -8.06 31.45 14.24
N PRO A 340 -8.92 31.00 15.17
CA PRO A 340 -9.96 30.04 14.86
C PRO A 340 -10.84 30.59 13.72
N PRO A 341 -11.32 29.73 12.80
CA PRO A 341 -12.24 30.18 11.77
C PRO A 341 -13.46 30.84 12.43
N SER A 342 -13.80 32.05 11.97
CA SER A 342 -15.01 32.75 12.39
C SER A 342 -16.21 31.86 12.12
N ARG A 343 -17.05 31.62 13.13
CA ARG A 343 -18.36 30.99 12.94
C ARG A 343 -19.28 32.02 12.30
N GLU A 344 -19.24 32.11 10.97
CA GLU A 344 -20.31 32.67 10.14
C GLU A 344 -20.90 31.56 9.28
#